data_AF-A0A956XW38-F1
#
_entry.id   AF-A0A956XW38-F1
#
_cell.length_a   1.000
_cell.length_b   1.000
_cell.length_c   1.000
_cell.angle_alpha   90.00
_cell.angle_beta   90.00
_cell.angle_gamma   90.00
#
_symmetry.space_group_name_H-M   'P 1'
#
loop_
_entity.id
_entity.type
_entity.pdbx_description
1 polymer ?
#
loop_
_entity_poly.entity_id
_entity_poly.type
_entity_poly.pdbx_seq_one_letter_code
_entity_poly.pdbx_strand_id
1 'polypeptide(L)'
;MRNVVPRRALARRSRSFLTYAFFLFLLGILMLVVGVGLFMVPLVVTSNPNYALYDLSRQALIAVGGLLLVIAVVLAVRAVTWRTDNVLAESTGIALADFLDDDYLFVRNVSRRALGYIDAVLIGPPGALIFRIVDKDGVFYNQGRQWMQQRDKGEWMPLRWNPSEEAVDDVKSFRKFLQRHDLDHIQVWAVVVFTKSPPAVQVTTDDPLVDVSY
;
A
#
# COMPACT_ATOMS: atom_id res chain seq x y z
N MET A 1 24.35 -3.39 -5.48
CA MET A 1 23.35 -2.99 -4.45
C MET A 1 22.25 -4.02 -4.34
N ARG A 2 21.87 -4.39 -3.11
CA ARG A 2 20.75 -5.30 -2.87
C ARG A 2 19.43 -4.52 -2.83
N ASN A 3 18.62 -4.62 -3.88
CA ASN A 3 17.26 -4.06 -3.90
C ASN A 3 16.28 -5.08 -3.30
N VAL A 4 15.77 -4.79 -2.09
CA VAL A 4 14.90 -5.68 -1.34
C VAL A 4 13.53 -5.05 -1.09
N VAL A 5 12.51 -5.91 -1.11
CA VAL A 5 11.17 -5.56 -0.66
C VAL A 5 10.84 -6.51 0.49
N PRO A 6 10.26 -6.03 1.61
CA PRO A 6 9.73 -6.88 2.66
C PRO A 6 8.45 -7.63 2.18
N ARG A 7 8.55 -8.41 1.09
CA ARG A 7 7.46 -9.14 0.43
C ARG A 7 6.87 -10.24 1.30
N ARG A 8 7.67 -10.86 2.17
CA ARG A 8 7.28 -12.12 2.84
C ARG A 8 6.09 -12.00 3.77
N ALA A 9 5.94 -10.87 4.48
CA ALA A 9 4.81 -10.66 5.39
C ALA A 9 3.55 -10.18 4.65
N LEU A 10 3.71 -9.27 3.68
CA LEU A 10 2.60 -8.66 2.93
C LEU A 10 1.99 -9.63 1.91
N ALA A 11 2.82 -10.34 1.14
CA ALA A 11 2.35 -11.35 0.18
C ALA A 11 1.69 -12.54 0.90
N ARG A 12 2.15 -12.91 2.10
CA ARG A 12 1.51 -13.96 2.92
C ARG A 12 0.11 -13.53 3.36
N ARG A 13 -0.06 -12.26 3.74
CA ARG A 13 -1.35 -11.74 4.19
C ARG A 13 -2.37 -11.62 3.04
N SER A 14 -1.95 -11.12 1.87
CA SER A 14 -2.78 -11.10 0.65
C SER A 14 -3.18 -12.52 0.23
N ARG A 15 -2.23 -13.47 0.21
CA ARG A 15 -2.53 -14.89 -0.07
C ARG A 15 -3.52 -15.49 0.94
N SER A 16 -3.37 -15.19 2.23
CA SER A 16 -4.30 -15.66 3.26
C SER A 16 -5.72 -15.14 3.02
N PHE A 17 -5.88 -13.86 2.66
CA PHE A 17 -7.19 -13.30 2.32
C PHE A 17 -7.79 -13.94 1.05
N LEU A 18 -6.99 -14.21 0.02
CA LEU A 18 -7.47 -14.94 -1.16
C LEU A 18 -7.89 -16.37 -0.81
N THR A 19 -7.15 -17.05 0.05
CA THR A 19 -7.53 -18.40 0.53
C THR A 19 -8.85 -18.35 1.30
N TYR A 20 -9.04 -17.39 2.21
CA TYR A 20 -10.30 -17.23 2.92
C TYR A 20 -11.45 -16.87 1.98
N ALA A 21 -11.23 -15.95 1.04
CA ALA A 21 -12.21 -15.59 0.02
C ALA A 21 -12.64 -16.82 -0.80
N PHE A 22 -11.69 -17.65 -1.22
CA PHE A 22 -11.96 -18.88 -1.96
C PHE A 22 -12.81 -19.88 -1.16
N PHE A 23 -12.47 -20.13 0.11
CA PHE A 23 -13.26 -21.03 0.96
C PHE A 23 -14.67 -20.51 1.22
N LEU A 24 -14.81 -19.21 1.51
CA LEU A 24 -16.12 -18.59 1.72
C LEU A 24 -16.97 -18.62 0.44
N PHE A 25 -16.33 -18.43 -0.71
CA PHE A 25 -16.99 -18.53 -2.02
C PHE A 25 -17.51 -19.94 -2.28
N LEU A 26 -16.67 -20.98 -2.10
CA LEU A 26 -17.09 -22.38 -2.26
C LEU A 26 -18.22 -22.75 -1.30
N LEU A 27 -18.10 -22.37 -0.02
CA LEU A 27 -19.13 -22.64 0.98
C LEU A 27 -20.44 -21.92 0.64
N GLY A 28 -20.36 -20.66 0.19
CA GLY A 28 -21.52 -19.88 -0.25
C GLY A 28 -22.23 -20.51 -1.45
N ILE A 29 -21.49 -20.96 -2.46
CA ILE A 29 -22.06 -21.70 -3.60
C ILE A 29 -22.73 -22.98 -3.13
N LEU A 30 -22.05 -23.78 -2.30
CA LEU A 30 -22.60 -25.04 -1.81
C LEU A 30 -23.93 -24.81 -1.07
N MET A 31 -23.98 -23.82 -0.17
CA MET A 31 -25.19 -23.47 0.57
C MET A 31 -26.31 -23.00 -0.34
N LEU A 32 -26.01 -22.21 -1.38
CA LEU A 32 -27.01 -21.79 -2.36
C LEU A 32 -27.54 -22.96 -3.18
N VAL A 33 -26.67 -23.84 -3.68
CA VAL A 33 -27.07 -25.01 -4.47
C VAL A 33 -27.96 -25.93 -3.64
N VAL A 34 -27.56 -26.22 -2.39
CA VAL A 34 -28.37 -27.03 -1.47
C VAL A 34 -29.68 -26.32 -1.14
N GLY A 35 -29.63 -25.03 -0.78
CA GLY A 35 -30.83 -24.24 -0.44
C GLY A 35 -31.85 -24.20 -1.57
N VAL A 36 -31.41 -23.89 -2.80
CA VAL A 36 -32.25 -23.89 -4.01
C VAL A 36 -32.77 -25.30 -4.32
N GLY A 37 -31.93 -26.32 -4.20
CA GLY A 37 -32.34 -27.72 -4.38
C GLY A 37 -33.45 -28.14 -3.42
N LEU A 38 -33.39 -27.72 -2.16
CA LEU A 38 -34.42 -27.97 -1.15
C LEU A 38 -35.73 -27.19 -1.38
N PHE A 39 -35.71 -26.13 -2.19
CA PHE A 39 -36.93 -25.48 -2.68
C PHE A 39 -37.55 -26.22 -3.87
N MET A 40 -36.71 -26.78 -4.75
CA MET A 40 -37.17 -27.51 -5.93
C MET A 40 -37.70 -28.90 -5.60
N VAL A 41 -37.15 -29.55 -4.57
CA VAL A 41 -37.59 -30.87 -4.10
C VAL A 41 -38.43 -30.69 -2.83
N PRO A 42 -39.76 -30.86 -2.90
CA PRO A 42 -40.63 -30.71 -1.74
C PRO A 42 -40.46 -31.91 -0.79
N LEU A 43 -39.47 -31.83 0.10
CA LEU A 43 -39.18 -32.88 1.09
C LEU A 43 -40.24 -32.98 2.19
N VAL A 44 -41.01 -31.91 2.42
CA VAL A 44 -42.01 -31.82 3.50
C VAL A 44 -43.22 -31.02 3.02
N VAL A 45 -44.41 -31.54 3.30
CA VAL A 45 -45.69 -30.90 3.01
C VAL A 45 -46.10 -29.91 4.10
N THR A 46 -46.91 -28.91 3.75
CA THR A 46 -47.36 -27.82 4.65
C THR A 46 -48.15 -28.30 5.87
N SER A 47 -48.68 -29.52 5.83
CA SER A 47 -49.41 -30.14 6.95
C SER A 47 -48.51 -30.71 8.05
N ASN A 48 -47.18 -30.75 7.85
CA ASN A 48 -46.25 -31.24 8.86
C ASN A 48 -46.10 -30.21 10.01
N PRO A 49 -46.21 -30.61 11.29
CA PRO A 49 -46.01 -29.71 12.44
C PRO A 49 -44.68 -28.93 12.41
N ASN A 50 -43.65 -29.51 11.80
CA ASN A 50 -42.32 -28.93 11.71
C ASN A 50 -42.08 -28.13 10.41
N TYR A 51 -43.09 -27.92 9.56
CA TYR A 51 -42.93 -27.26 8.27
C TYR A 51 -42.24 -25.89 8.37
N ALA A 52 -42.59 -25.09 9.38
CA ALA A 52 -41.98 -23.78 9.62
C ALA A 52 -40.46 -23.86 9.85
N LEU A 53 -39.99 -24.90 10.56
CA LEU A 53 -38.55 -25.12 10.78
C LEU A 53 -37.84 -25.46 9.47
N TYR A 54 -38.43 -26.33 8.64
CA TYR A 54 -37.88 -26.67 7.33
C TYR A 54 -37.84 -25.46 6.39
N ASP A 55 -38.91 -24.68 6.35
CA ASP A 55 -38.95 -23.45 5.54
C ASP A 55 -37.90 -22.42 6.00
N LEU A 56 -37.80 -22.16 7.31
CA LEU A 56 -36.77 -21.31 7.89
C LEU A 56 -35.37 -21.79 7.54
N SER A 57 -35.10 -23.10 7.65
CA SER A 57 -33.78 -23.67 7.34
C SER A 57 -33.39 -23.48 5.87
N ARG A 58 -34.36 -23.61 4.95
CA ARG A 58 -34.14 -23.40 3.51
C ARG A 58 -33.85 -21.94 3.20
N GLN A 59 -34.64 -21.03 3.76
CA GLN A 59 -34.42 -19.59 3.62
C GLN A 59 -33.08 -19.17 4.23
N ALA A 60 -32.72 -19.70 5.40
CA ALA A 60 -31.45 -19.44 6.05
C ALA A 60 -30.25 -19.91 5.21
N LEU A 61 -30.32 -21.09 4.59
CA LEU A 61 -29.26 -21.59 3.70
C LEU A 61 -29.02 -20.65 2.52
N ILE A 62 -30.09 -20.16 1.88
CA ILE A 62 -29.97 -19.21 0.77
C ILE A 62 -29.41 -17.87 1.25
N ALA A 63 -29.95 -17.33 2.34
CA ALA A 63 -29.54 -16.04 2.88
C ALA A 63 -28.07 -16.04 3.33
N VAL A 64 -27.65 -17.07 4.08
CA VAL A 64 -26.27 -17.24 4.54
C VAL A 64 -25.35 -17.50 3.35
N GLY A 65 -25.75 -18.35 2.41
CA GLY A 65 -24.97 -18.61 1.19
C GLY A 65 -24.72 -17.34 0.38
N GLY A 66 -25.75 -16.52 0.16
CA GLY A 66 -25.62 -15.22 -0.50
C GLY A 66 -24.71 -14.25 0.25
N LEU A 67 -24.85 -14.16 1.58
CA LEU A 67 -24.00 -13.32 2.42
C LEU A 67 -22.51 -13.74 2.33
N LEU A 68 -22.23 -15.04 2.36
CA LEU A 68 -20.87 -15.58 2.22
C LEU A 68 -20.24 -15.20 0.88
N LEU A 69 -21.01 -15.22 -0.21
CA LEU A 69 -20.51 -14.78 -1.52
C LEU A 69 -20.14 -13.30 -1.53
N VAL A 70 -20.97 -12.44 -0.92
CA VAL A 70 -20.68 -10.99 -0.81
C VAL A 70 -19.39 -10.77 -0.02
N ILE A 71 -19.24 -11.44 1.13
CA ILE A 71 -18.04 -11.34 1.95
C ILE A 71 -16.81 -11.84 1.18
N ALA A 72 -16.94 -12.96 0.45
CA ALA A 72 -15.86 -13.51 -0.37
C ALA A 72 -15.40 -12.51 -1.44
N VAL A 73 -16.32 -11.86 -2.15
CA VAL A 73 -16.00 -10.83 -3.16
C VAL A 73 -15.30 -9.64 -2.51
N VAL A 74 -15.81 -9.13 -1.39
CA VAL A 74 -15.18 -8.02 -0.66
C VAL A 74 -13.75 -8.38 -0.24
N LEU A 75 -13.53 -9.59 0.27
CA LEU A 75 -12.20 -10.06 0.66
C LEU A 75 -11.28 -10.25 -0.55
N ALA A 76 -11.77 -10.77 -1.67
CA ALA A 76 -11.00 -10.93 -2.89
C ALA A 76 -10.58 -9.57 -3.46
N VAL A 77 -11.52 -8.64 -3.58
CA VAL A 77 -11.24 -7.25 -4.00
C VAL A 77 -10.22 -6.63 -3.05
N ARG A 78 -10.41 -6.76 -1.74
CA ARG A 78 -9.47 -6.23 -0.74
C ARG A 78 -8.09 -6.87 -0.85
N ALA A 79 -8.01 -8.17 -1.13
CA ALA A 79 -6.73 -8.89 -1.23
C ALA A 79 -5.94 -8.48 -2.48
N VAL A 80 -6.63 -8.22 -3.60
CA VAL A 80 -6.04 -7.76 -4.86
C VAL A 80 -5.70 -6.27 -4.83
N THR A 81 -6.53 -5.45 -4.18
CA THR A 81 -6.30 -4.00 -4.05
C THR A 81 -5.27 -3.64 -2.97
N TRP A 82 -4.92 -4.57 -2.08
CA TRP A 82 -3.84 -4.37 -1.11
C TRP A 82 -2.50 -4.34 -1.86
N ARG A 83 -2.13 -3.14 -2.32
CA ARG A 83 -0.96 -2.82 -3.17
C ARG A 83 0.24 -3.71 -2.86
N THR A 84 0.51 -4.60 -3.80
CA THR A 84 1.76 -5.31 -3.98
C THR A 84 2.71 -4.38 -4.72
N ASP A 85 3.68 -3.82 -3.98
CA ASP A 85 4.84 -3.08 -4.47
C ASP A 85 4.61 -1.65 -5.00
N ASN A 86 5.35 -0.68 -4.45
CA ASN A 86 5.50 0.66 -5.01
C ASN A 86 6.40 0.61 -6.24
N VAL A 87 5.78 0.61 -7.42
CA VAL A 87 6.46 0.59 -8.74
C VAL A 87 7.45 1.75 -8.88
N LEU A 88 7.16 2.92 -8.29
CA LEU A 88 8.04 4.08 -8.33
C LEU A 88 9.34 3.81 -7.54
N ALA A 89 9.20 3.24 -6.35
CA ALA A 89 10.35 2.81 -5.57
C ALA A 89 11.14 1.70 -6.31
N GLU A 90 10.47 0.80 -7.03
CA GLU A 90 11.14 -0.19 -7.86
C GLU A 90 12.01 0.44 -8.94
N SER A 91 11.44 1.36 -9.74
CA SER A 91 12.20 2.05 -10.79
C SER A 91 13.37 2.85 -10.26
N THR A 92 13.19 3.55 -9.13
CA THR A 92 14.29 4.28 -8.47
C THR A 92 15.38 3.32 -8.01
N GLY A 93 15.02 2.19 -7.40
CA GLY A 93 15.98 1.19 -6.98
C GLY A 93 16.71 0.48 -8.13
N ILE A 94 16.08 0.33 -9.30
CA ILE A 94 16.75 -0.21 -10.50
C ILE A 94 17.77 0.82 -11.02
N ALA A 95 17.37 2.10 -11.14
CA ALA A 95 18.26 3.15 -11.62
C ALA A 95 19.48 3.34 -10.70
N LEU A 96 19.31 3.24 -9.38
CA LEU A 96 20.42 3.34 -8.43
C LEU A 96 21.35 2.13 -8.43
N ALA A 97 20.88 0.96 -8.87
CA ALA A 97 21.68 -0.27 -8.84
C ALA A 97 22.91 -0.20 -9.76
N ASP A 98 22.86 0.61 -10.81
CA ASP A 98 23.98 0.82 -11.75
C ASP A 98 25.12 1.63 -11.14
N PHE A 99 24.87 2.37 -10.06
CA PHE A 99 25.84 3.28 -9.43
C PHE A 99 26.32 2.81 -8.06
N LEU A 100 25.65 1.82 -7.45
CA LEU A 100 25.89 1.39 -6.08
C LEU A 100 26.25 -0.09 -6.02
N ASP A 101 27.33 -0.40 -5.31
CA ASP A 101 27.81 -1.76 -5.07
C ASP A 101 26.96 -2.49 -4.00
N ASP A 102 27.39 -3.70 -3.65
CA ASP A 102 26.66 -4.58 -2.74
C ASP A 102 26.73 -4.20 -1.26
N ASP A 103 27.49 -3.17 -0.91
CA ASP A 103 27.51 -2.59 0.44
C ASP A 103 26.25 -1.75 0.72
N TYR A 104 25.49 -1.44 -0.33
CA TYR A 104 24.22 -0.75 -0.23
C TYR A 104 23.02 -1.71 -0.27
N LEU A 105 22.07 -1.44 0.62
CA LEU A 105 20.77 -2.11 0.73
C LEU A 105 19.65 -1.10 0.49
N PHE A 106 18.88 -1.30 -0.57
CA PHE A 106 17.71 -0.47 -0.87
C PHE A 106 16.44 -1.20 -0.47
N VAL A 107 15.79 -0.73 0.59
CA VAL A 107 14.57 -1.33 1.15
C VAL A 107 13.36 -0.53 0.69
N ARG A 108 12.52 -1.14 -0.15
CA ARG A 108 11.27 -0.53 -0.65
C ARG A 108 10.09 -0.81 0.28
N ASN A 109 9.06 0.04 0.24
CA ASN A 109 7.78 -0.14 0.94
C ASN A 109 7.95 -0.41 2.44
N VAL A 110 8.70 0.45 3.14
CA VAL A 110 8.91 0.28 4.57
C VAL A 110 7.65 0.69 5.31
N SER A 111 6.85 -0.30 5.70
CA SER A 111 5.63 -0.09 6.47
C SER A 111 5.64 -0.89 7.78
N ARG A 112 5.71 -0.18 8.91
CA ARG A 112 5.59 -0.77 10.26
C ARG A 112 4.78 0.14 11.16
N ARG A 113 4.05 -0.43 12.14
CA ARG A 113 3.22 0.34 13.09
C ARG A 113 3.99 1.46 13.82
N ALA A 114 5.27 1.26 14.07
CA ALA A 114 6.14 2.24 14.74
C ALA A 114 6.76 3.29 13.80
N LEU A 115 6.78 3.04 12.48
CA LEU A 115 7.46 3.85 11.47
C LEU A 115 6.50 4.64 10.58
N GLY A 116 5.25 4.19 10.44
CA GLY A 116 4.38 4.67 9.37
C GLY A 116 4.70 3.96 8.06
N TYR A 117 4.45 4.64 6.94
CA TYR A 117 4.76 4.16 5.59
C TYR A 117 5.80 5.10 4.97
N ILE A 118 6.93 4.52 4.55
CA ILE A 118 8.05 5.19 3.89
C ILE A 118 8.25 4.52 2.53
N ASP A 119 8.40 5.32 1.46
CA ASP A 119 8.46 4.79 0.09
C ASP A 119 9.67 3.88 -0.12
N ALA A 120 10.87 4.36 0.24
CA ALA A 120 12.08 3.55 0.29
C ALA A 120 13.12 4.11 1.26
N VAL A 121 14.04 3.24 1.67
CA VAL A 121 15.21 3.58 2.48
C VAL A 121 16.43 2.93 1.87
N LEU A 122 17.43 3.72 1.49
CA LEU A 122 18.77 3.23 1.15
C LEU A 122 19.61 3.17 2.42
N ILE A 123 20.27 2.06 2.66
CA ILE A 123 21.15 1.85 3.82
C ILE A 123 22.53 1.51 3.25
N GLY A 124 23.57 2.16 3.76
CA GLY A 124 24.95 1.90 3.37
C GLY A 124 25.94 2.35 4.46
N PRO A 125 27.24 2.31 4.18
CA PRO A 125 28.28 2.68 5.16
C PRO A 125 28.10 4.07 5.81
N PRO A 126 27.65 5.12 5.09
CA PRO A 126 27.43 6.44 5.70
C PRO A 126 26.24 6.48 6.66
N GLY A 127 25.24 5.59 6.50
CA GLY A 127 24.00 5.61 7.25
C GLY A 127 22.79 5.24 6.41
N ALA A 128 21.65 5.89 6.66
CA ALA A 128 20.39 5.65 5.97
C ALA A 128 19.87 6.92 5.26
N LEU A 129 19.46 6.78 4.01
CA LEU A 129 18.81 7.82 3.21
C LEU A 129 17.36 7.43 2.92
N ILE A 130 16.43 8.24 3.39
CA ILE A 130 15.00 8.06 3.17
C ILE A 130 14.58 8.73 1.86
N PHE A 131 13.82 8.01 1.05
CA PHE A 131 13.32 8.50 -0.23
C PHE A 131 11.84 8.85 -0.09
N ARG A 132 11.50 10.11 -0.38
CA ARG A 132 10.11 10.52 -0.63
C ARG A 132 9.92 10.63 -2.14
N ILE A 133 9.19 9.68 -2.72
CA ILE A 133 9.12 9.55 -4.18
C ILE A 133 7.85 10.21 -4.71
N VAL A 134 8.00 11.14 -5.64
CA VAL A 134 6.94 11.98 -6.18
C VAL A 134 6.75 11.70 -7.66
N ASP A 135 5.57 11.20 -8.02
CA ASP A 135 5.17 10.98 -9.41
C ASP A 135 4.14 12.01 -9.83
N LYS A 136 4.62 13.22 -10.16
CA LYS A 136 3.81 14.36 -10.58
C LYS A 136 4.47 15.10 -11.73
N ASP A 137 3.64 15.55 -12.67
CA ASP A 137 4.02 16.47 -13.73
C ASP A 137 3.88 17.92 -13.30
N GLY A 138 4.63 18.80 -13.95
CA GLY A 138 4.50 20.24 -13.85
C GLY A 138 5.78 20.95 -13.43
N VAL A 139 5.66 22.26 -13.26
CA VAL A 139 6.74 23.12 -12.79
C VAL A 139 6.54 23.39 -11.31
N PHE A 140 7.52 23.01 -10.50
CA PHE A 140 7.49 23.13 -9.05
C PHE A 140 8.57 24.11 -8.59
N TYR A 141 8.26 24.82 -7.52
CA TYR A 141 9.22 25.67 -6.82
C TYR A 141 9.18 25.34 -5.34
N ASN A 142 10.35 25.11 -4.76
CA ASN A 142 10.50 24.86 -3.33
C ASN A 142 11.39 25.92 -2.69
N GLN A 143 10.88 26.53 -1.63
CA GLN A 143 11.64 27.44 -0.77
C GLN A 143 11.50 27.03 0.69
N GLY A 144 12.57 26.50 1.29
CA GLY A 144 12.54 25.89 2.61
C GLY A 144 11.43 24.85 2.76
N ARG A 145 10.40 25.20 3.55
CA ARG A 145 9.22 24.34 3.79
C ARG A 145 8.10 24.56 2.79
N GLN A 146 8.13 25.60 1.97
CA GLN A 146 7.01 25.93 1.09
C GLN A 146 7.20 25.28 -0.27
N TRP A 147 6.13 24.66 -0.77
CA TRP A 147 6.06 24.11 -2.12
C TRP A 147 4.97 24.79 -2.92
N MET A 148 5.31 25.20 -4.13
CA MET A 148 4.41 25.81 -5.09
C MET A 148 4.43 25.02 -6.40
N GLN A 149 3.31 25.01 -7.10
CA GLN A 149 3.17 24.46 -8.45
C GLN A 149 2.63 25.55 -9.37
N GLN A 150 3.22 25.64 -10.56
CA GLN A 150 2.74 26.51 -11.61
C GLN A 150 1.53 25.85 -12.30
N ARG A 151 0.39 26.53 -12.36
CA ARG A 151 -0.79 26.05 -13.11
C ARG A 151 -0.76 26.50 -14.55
N ASP A 152 -0.67 27.82 -14.73
CA ASP A 152 -0.54 28.50 -16.02
C ASP A 152 0.69 29.42 -15.96
N LYS A 153 1.18 29.88 -17.12
CA LYS A 153 2.40 30.70 -17.23
C LYS A 153 2.32 31.96 -16.35
N GLY A 154 2.81 31.84 -15.11
CA GLY A 154 2.94 32.92 -14.13
C GLY A 154 2.14 32.74 -12.84
N GLU A 155 1.12 31.89 -12.79
CA GLU A 155 0.33 31.69 -11.57
C GLU A 155 0.90 30.52 -10.73
N TRP A 156 1.43 30.87 -9.56
CA TRP A 156 1.94 29.93 -8.57
C TRP A 156 0.89 29.66 -7.50
N MET A 157 0.57 28.40 -7.31
CA MET A 157 -0.33 27.97 -6.24
C MET A 157 0.43 27.12 -5.21
N PRO A 158 0.17 27.31 -3.91
CA PRO A 158 0.75 26.43 -2.89
C PRO A 158 0.23 25.00 -3.10
N LEU A 159 1.13 24.03 -2.94
CA LEU A 159 0.73 22.62 -2.93
C LEU A 159 -0.13 22.33 -1.70
N ARG A 160 -1.15 21.48 -1.89
CA ARG A 160 -1.99 20.97 -0.79
C ARG A 160 -1.26 19.96 0.11
N TRP A 161 -0.05 19.58 -0.26
CA TRP A 161 0.77 18.56 0.37
C TRP A 161 2.23 19.01 0.32
N ASN A 162 3.08 18.47 1.21
CA ASN A 162 4.44 18.96 1.38
C ASN A 162 5.44 17.79 1.44
N PRO A 163 6.12 17.47 0.32
CA PRO A 163 7.04 16.33 0.29
C PRO A 163 8.19 16.48 1.29
N SER A 164 8.71 17.69 1.50
CA SER A 164 9.83 17.92 2.42
C SER A 164 9.42 17.71 3.88
N GLU A 165 8.20 18.14 4.27
CA GLU A 165 7.71 17.90 5.63
C GLU A 165 7.41 16.43 5.89
N GLU A 166 6.79 15.73 4.93
CA GLU A 166 6.57 14.30 5.01
C GLU A 166 7.90 13.54 5.15
N ALA A 167 8.90 13.90 4.35
CA ALA A 167 10.24 13.32 4.43
C ALA A 167 10.90 13.56 5.81
N VAL A 168 10.75 14.76 6.38
CA VAL A 168 11.25 15.07 7.73
C VAL A 168 10.53 14.26 8.80
N ASP A 169 9.22 14.05 8.68
CA ASP A 169 8.46 13.24 9.64
C ASP A 169 8.81 11.75 9.53
N ASP A 170 9.11 11.27 8.32
CA ASP A 170 9.66 9.93 8.09
C ASP A 170 11.03 9.79 8.77
N VAL A 171 11.93 10.77 8.63
CA VAL A 171 13.24 10.80 9.33
C VAL A 171 13.07 10.75 10.84
N LYS A 172 12.17 11.57 11.41
CA LYS A 172 11.91 11.55 12.86
C LYS A 172 11.40 10.18 13.32
N SER A 173 10.48 9.60 12.59
CA SER A 173 9.89 8.29 12.90
C SER A 173 10.94 7.18 12.79
N PHE A 174 11.79 7.25 11.76
CA PHE A 174 12.88 6.30 11.55
C PHE A 174 13.96 6.41 12.62
N ARG A 175 14.40 7.62 12.99
CA ARG A 175 15.35 7.82 14.10
C ARG A 175 14.81 7.28 15.43
N LYS A 176 13.52 7.54 15.73
CA LYS A 176 12.87 6.96 16.92
C LYS A 176 12.83 5.43 16.89
N PHE A 177 12.64 4.84 15.72
CA PHE A 177 12.69 3.40 15.55
C PHE A 177 14.11 2.85 15.78
N LEU A 178 15.12 3.46 15.18
CA LEU A 178 16.53 3.10 15.38
C LEU A 178 16.93 3.20 16.86
N GLN A 179 16.54 4.27 17.53
CA GLN A 179 16.82 4.49 18.94
C GLN A 179 16.24 3.39 19.84
N ARG A 180 15.03 2.87 19.53
CA ARG A 180 14.44 1.74 20.29
C ARG A 180 15.16 0.41 20.08
N HIS A 181 16.07 0.35 19.12
CA HIS A 181 16.86 -0.82 18.77
C HIS A 181 18.36 -0.60 19.03
N ASP A 182 18.73 0.43 19.79
CA ASP A 182 20.12 0.77 20.12
C ASP A 182 20.99 1.08 18.87
N LEU A 183 20.35 1.66 17.84
CA LEU A 183 20.95 2.05 16.56
C LEU A 183 20.93 3.58 16.32
N ASP A 184 20.87 4.37 17.38
CA ASP A 184 20.79 5.84 17.33
C ASP A 184 22.04 6.53 16.77
N HIS A 185 23.17 5.82 16.71
CA HIS A 185 24.42 6.27 16.09
C HIS A 185 24.34 6.31 14.54
N ILE A 186 23.37 5.66 13.91
CA ILE A 186 23.21 5.66 12.46
C ILE A 186 22.68 7.02 12.01
N GLN A 187 23.43 7.69 11.12
CA GLN A 187 22.98 8.95 10.52
C GLN A 187 21.81 8.70 9.56
N VAL A 188 20.80 9.58 9.62
CA VAL A 188 19.60 9.47 8.79
C VAL A 188 19.36 10.77 8.05
N TRP A 189 19.30 10.70 6.73
CA TRP A 189 18.97 11.79 5.83
C TRP A 189 17.69 11.49 5.07
N ALA A 190 17.18 12.48 4.34
CA ALA A 190 16.10 12.29 3.39
C ALA A 190 16.36 13.03 2.08
N VAL A 191 15.71 12.57 1.03
CA VAL A 191 15.69 13.19 -0.29
C VAL A 191 14.28 13.08 -0.88
N VAL A 192 13.83 14.14 -1.54
CA VAL A 192 12.61 14.14 -2.36
C VAL A 192 13.02 13.82 -3.80
N VAL A 193 12.47 12.76 -4.37
CA VAL A 193 12.83 12.30 -5.72
C VAL A 193 11.61 12.34 -6.62
N PHE A 194 11.65 13.16 -7.66
CA PHE A 194 10.67 13.11 -8.73
C PHE A 194 11.08 12.02 -9.74
N THR A 195 10.10 11.24 -10.19
CA THR A 195 10.36 10.08 -11.09
C THR A 195 10.28 10.42 -12.57
N LYS A 196 9.88 11.63 -12.90
CA LYS A 196 9.74 12.11 -14.27
C LYS A 196 10.92 13.00 -14.60
N SER A 197 11.34 13.03 -15.85
CA SER A 197 12.44 13.88 -16.30
C SER A 197 11.91 15.11 -17.04
N PRO A 198 12.74 16.16 -17.19
CA PRO A 198 12.40 17.29 -18.05
C PRO A 198 12.05 16.84 -19.49
N PRO A 199 11.05 17.46 -20.14
CA PRO A 199 10.31 18.64 -19.71
C PRO A 199 9.05 18.35 -18.87
N ALA A 200 8.74 17.08 -18.58
CA ALA A 200 7.50 16.70 -17.89
C ALA A 200 7.46 17.21 -16.44
N VAL A 201 8.64 17.25 -15.78
CA VAL A 201 8.83 17.93 -14.50
C VAL A 201 9.99 18.93 -14.59
N GLN A 202 9.84 20.05 -13.90
CA GLN A 202 10.91 20.99 -13.63
C GLN A 202 10.78 21.40 -12.17
N VAL A 203 11.87 21.31 -11.42
CA VAL A 203 11.87 21.70 -10.00
C VAL A 203 12.97 22.72 -9.78
N THR A 204 12.59 23.89 -9.30
CA THR A 204 13.53 24.92 -8.87
C THR A 204 13.54 24.96 -7.35
N THR A 205 14.72 24.95 -6.75
CA THR A 205 14.90 24.96 -5.30
C THR A 205 15.63 26.24 -4.86
N ASP A 206 15.23 26.77 -3.71
CA ASP A 206 15.86 27.90 -3.03
C ASP A 206 15.92 27.58 -1.53
N ASP A 207 17.12 27.26 -1.02
CA ASP A 207 17.33 26.80 0.36
C ASP A 207 16.33 25.73 0.82
N PRO A 208 16.27 24.56 0.14
CA PRO A 208 15.27 23.54 0.41
C PRO A 208 15.48 22.90 1.79
N LEU A 209 14.40 22.57 2.51
CA LEU A 209 14.48 21.89 3.81
C LEU A 209 15.14 20.49 3.71
N VAL A 210 14.94 19.82 2.57
CA VAL A 210 15.40 18.47 2.25
C VAL A 210 15.87 18.49 0.81
N ASP A 211 16.96 17.81 0.50
CA ASP A 211 17.49 17.72 -0.87
C ASP A 211 16.43 17.21 -1.85
N VAL A 212 16.45 17.76 -3.07
CA VAL A 212 15.49 17.44 -4.12
C VAL A 212 16.23 16.99 -5.37
N SER A 213 15.78 15.89 -5.97
CA SER A 213 16.28 15.32 -7.21
C SER A 213 15.12 15.06 -8.18
N TYR A 214 15.35 15.22 -9.49
CA TYR A 214 14.37 14.98 -10.55
C TYR A 214 15.07 14.67 -11.89
#